data_AF-D2RID1-F1
#
_entry.id   AF-D2RID1-F1
#
_cell.length_a   1.000
_cell.length_b   1.000
_cell.length_c   1.000
_cell.angle_alpha   90.00
_cell.angle_beta   90.00
_cell.angle_gamma   90.00
#
_symmetry.space_group_name_H-M   'P 1'
#
loop_
_entity.id
_entity.type
_entity.pdbx_description
1 polymer ?
#
loop_
_entity_poly.entity_id
_entity_poly.type
_entity_poly.pdbx_seq_one_letter_code
_entity_poly.pdbx_strand_id
1 'polypeptide(L)'
;MIKREKTAVEAAVHPYKTRSGGATVTVFVPYDCRNHCPFCVNKEEYADMTGFSLEAICQSIRKMDALTPYCDFVFTGGEPLANLKSLQAMLDQVSDTHKVYINTTLPVSREQSEEEVLAFLKKNAGKITCLNISRHMQHYVEESNDQMLARLPVRFRINCVLYKKYPKDQLIPFMERFRKVHAPSIQFRFDYTETTPENLYDEPHDQILRDLKQVACYTGLDGCRMRCGFHFRYKDLELVYHKTLPYSTIVEKDPEDGKTYAILYDILIKQNGRIDSDWDGTVMDVDAYAHCKFEPYDLKWLERVPARQVEEEEEALLGAEPCTAV
;
A
#
# COMPACT_ATOMS: atom_id res chain seq x y z
N MET A 1 -0.79 -16.79 2.74
CA MET A 1 0.39 -16.60 1.87
C MET A 1 0.04 -16.95 0.43
N ILE A 2 0.48 -16.14 -0.52
CA ILE A 2 0.25 -16.36 -1.95
C ILE A 2 1.19 -17.49 -2.40
N LYS A 3 0.62 -18.65 -2.71
CA LYS A 3 1.41 -19.78 -3.22
C LYS A 3 1.57 -19.61 -4.72
N ARG A 4 2.69 -19.01 -5.14
CA ARG A 4 3.10 -18.99 -6.55
C ARG A 4 4.19 -20.03 -6.76
N GLU A 5 4.06 -20.84 -7.80
CA GLU A 5 5.18 -21.67 -8.23
C GLU A 5 6.24 -20.78 -8.88
N LYS A 6 7.47 -20.87 -8.36
CA LYS A 6 8.63 -20.19 -8.95
C LYS A 6 9.17 -21.02 -10.10
N THR A 7 9.58 -20.35 -11.17
CA THR A 7 10.44 -20.99 -12.17
C THR A 7 11.78 -21.38 -11.56
N ALA A 8 12.52 -22.29 -12.21
CA ALA A 8 13.86 -22.68 -11.74
C ALA A 8 14.82 -21.48 -11.63
N VAL A 9 14.67 -20.48 -12.52
CA VAL A 9 15.46 -19.25 -12.47
C VAL A 9 15.10 -18.43 -11.25
N GLU A 10 13.82 -18.29 -10.91
CA GLU A 10 13.37 -17.50 -9.76
C GLU A 10 13.67 -18.17 -8.41
N ALA A 11 13.76 -19.50 -8.38
CA ALA A 11 14.11 -20.27 -7.19
C ALA A 11 15.62 -20.32 -6.92
N ALA A 12 16.46 -19.94 -7.91
CA ALA A 12 17.90 -19.93 -7.75
C ALA A 12 18.36 -18.73 -6.89
N VAL A 13 19.53 -18.88 -6.26
CA VAL A 13 20.15 -17.81 -5.48
C VAL A 13 20.79 -16.81 -6.43
N HIS A 14 20.38 -15.54 -6.33
CA HIS A 14 20.93 -14.44 -7.10
C HIS A 14 21.40 -13.33 -6.17
N PRO A 15 22.42 -12.53 -6.55
CA PRO A 15 22.74 -11.31 -5.85
C PRO A 15 21.53 -10.37 -5.82
N TYR A 16 21.41 -9.61 -4.74
CA TYR A 16 20.33 -8.64 -4.61
C TYR A 16 20.60 -7.35 -5.36
N LYS A 17 19.54 -6.78 -5.91
CA LYS A 17 19.51 -5.42 -6.42
C LYS A 17 18.27 -4.70 -5.88
N THR A 18 18.32 -3.40 -5.69
CA THR A 18 17.14 -2.60 -5.31
C THR A 18 17.24 -1.16 -5.80
N ARG A 19 16.13 -0.41 -5.71
CA ARG A 19 16.11 1.01 -6.07
C ARG A 19 17.02 1.83 -5.15
N SER A 20 17.51 2.95 -5.66
CA SER A 20 18.28 3.93 -4.89
C SER A 20 17.48 4.36 -3.67
N GLY A 21 18.10 4.22 -2.49
CA GLY A 21 17.43 4.40 -1.19
C GLY A 21 17.06 3.08 -0.50
N GLY A 22 16.78 2.02 -1.25
CA GLY A 22 16.44 0.69 -0.73
C GLY A 22 15.01 0.27 -1.05
N ALA A 23 14.75 -1.02 -0.85
CA ALA A 23 13.42 -1.59 -0.93
C ALA A 23 12.53 -1.03 0.19
N THR A 24 11.22 -1.03 -0.02
CA THR A 24 10.28 -0.69 1.06
C THR A 24 10.39 -1.73 2.16
N VAL A 25 10.46 -1.32 3.42
CA VAL A 25 10.44 -2.24 4.56
C VAL A 25 9.02 -2.30 5.12
N THR A 26 8.32 -3.39 4.86
CA THR A 26 6.96 -3.62 5.35
C THR A 26 7.02 -4.39 6.67
N VAL A 27 6.50 -3.78 7.74
CA VAL A 27 6.55 -4.31 9.10
C VAL A 27 5.18 -4.81 9.51
N PHE A 28 5.08 -6.10 9.82
CA PHE A 28 3.87 -6.70 10.38
C PHE A 28 3.89 -6.56 11.91
N VAL A 29 2.92 -5.83 12.45
CA VAL A 29 2.84 -5.61 13.89
C VAL A 29 2.55 -6.92 14.65
N PRO A 30 3.13 -7.13 15.85
CA PRO A 30 3.06 -8.39 16.59
C PRO A 30 1.78 -8.49 17.44
N TYR A 31 0.62 -8.14 16.88
CA TYR A 31 -0.66 -8.20 17.56
C TYR A 31 -1.84 -8.25 16.58
N ASP A 32 -2.96 -8.80 17.04
CA ASP A 32 -4.16 -9.05 16.22
C ASP A 32 -4.88 -7.76 15.76
N CYS A 33 -5.55 -7.85 14.59
CA CYS A 33 -6.30 -6.75 13.99
C CYS A 33 -7.62 -6.41 14.69
N ARG A 34 -8.24 -7.40 15.32
CA ARG A 34 -9.55 -7.40 15.99
C ARG A 34 -10.77 -7.03 15.14
N ASN A 35 -10.58 -6.43 13.97
CA ASN A 35 -11.65 -6.11 13.02
C ASN A 35 -12.16 -7.33 12.25
N HIS A 36 -11.36 -8.40 12.15
CA HIS A 36 -11.75 -9.69 11.56
C HIS A 36 -12.38 -9.61 10.14
N CYS A 37 -12.04 -8.60 9.34
CA CYS A 37 -12.60 -8.36 8.01
C CYS A 37 -12.68 -9.67 7.19
N PRO A 38 -13.84 -10.00 6.58
CA PRO A 38 -14.06 -11.30 5.93
C PRO A 38 -13.18 -11.51 4.70
N PHE A 39 -12.68 -10.43 4.09
CA PHE A 39 -11.82 -10.44 2.91
C PHE A 39 -10.33 -10.28 3.24
N CYS A 40 -9.94 -10.23 4.53
CA CYS A 40 -8.54 -10.04 4.88
C CYS A 40 -7.72 -11.30 4.57
N VAL A 41 -6.93 -11.22 3.52
CA VAL A 41 -6.01 -12.27 3.06
C VAL A 41 -4.82 -12.51 4.00
N ASN A 42 -4.53 -11.58 4.89
CA ASN A 42 -3.48 -11.71 5.91
C ASN A 42 -4.03 -12.18 7.27
N LYS A 43 -5.32 -12.49 7.38
CA LYS A 43 -5.97 -12.86 8.64
C LYS A 43 -5.30 -14.03 9.36
N GLU A 44 -4.90 -15.03 8.60
CA GLU A 44 -4.19 -16.20 9.14
C GLU A 44 -2.83 -15.82 9.74
N GLU A 45 -2.19 -14.74 9.25
CA GLU A 45 -0.87 -14.34 9.73
C GLU A 45 -0.89 -13.68 11.11
N TYR A 46 -2.02 -13.11 11.53
CA TYR A 46 -2.14 -12.42 12.82
C TYR A 46 -3.14 -13.07 13.79
N ALA A 47 -3.87 -14.10 13.37
CA ALA A 47 -4.84 -14.81 14.20
C ALA A 47 -4.17 -15.69 15.28
N ASP A 48 -3.03 -16.32 14.97
CA ASP A 48 -2.21 -17.04 15.94
C ASP A 48 -1.04 -16.15 16.38
N MET A 49 -1.13 -15.61 17.59
CA MET A 49 -0.09 -14.76 18.16
C MET A 49 1.07 -15.55 18.79
N THR A 50 1.07 -16.87 18.69
CA THR A 50 2.16 -17.72 19.20
C THR A 50 3.47 -17.37 18.49
N GLY A 51 4.49 -17.03 19.28
CA GLY A 51 5.81 -16.67 18.76
C GLY A 51 5.96 -15.22 18.28
N PHE A 52 4.93 -14.38 18.45
CA PHE A 52 5.06 -12.95 18.15
C PHE A 52 6.03 -12.28 19.13
N SER A 53 6.86 -11.39 18.61
CA SER A 53 7.91 -10.75 19.41
C SER A 53 8.16 -9.31 18.97
N LEU A 54 7.73 -8.37 19.81
CA LEU A 54 8.04 -6.94 19.65
C LEU A 54 9.54 -6.69 19.66
N GLU A 55 10.28 -7.37 20.54
CA GLU A 55 11.74 -7.20 20.63
C GLU A 55 12.43 -7.63 19.33
N ALA A 56 12.06 -8.79 18.78
CA ALA A 56 12.64 -9.29 17.55
C ALA A 56 12.31 -8.37 16.35
N ILE A 57 11.08 -7.85 16.28
CA ILE A 57 10.72 -6.86 15.25
C ILE A 57 11.56 -5.60 15.40
N CYS A 58 11.71 -5.06 16.61
CA CYS A 58 12.55 -3.88 16.84
C CYS A 58 14.01 -4.13 16.45
N GLN A 59 14.55 -5.32 16.71
CA GLN A 59 15.89 -5.71 16.25
C GLN A 59 15.99 -5.72 14.72
N SER A 60 14.99 -6.29 14.04
CA SER A 60 14.94 -6.34 12.56
C SER A 60 14.76 -4.96 11.94
N ILE A 61 13.96 -4.07 12.55
CA ILE A 61 13.84 -2.67 12.11
C ILE A 61 15.19 -1.99 12.19
N ARG A 62 15.90 -2.08 13.33
CA ARG A 62 17.24 -1.49 13.48
C ARG A 62 18.24 -2.03 12.46
N LYS A 63 18.18 -3.34 12.18
CA LYS A 63 19.03 -3.97 11.17
C LYS A 63 18.75 -3.39 9.78
N MET A 64 17.47 -3.23 9.42
CA MET A 64 17.11 -2.69 8.12
C MET A 64 17.40 -1.19 7.99
N ASP A 65 17.07 -0.40 9.02
CA ASP A 65 17.40 1.04 9.11
C ASP A 65 18.91 1.30 8.93
N ALA A 66 19.76 0.46 9.52
CA ALA A 66 21.21 0.58 9.35
C ALA A 66 21.71 0.20 7.95
N LEU A 67 21.00 -0.68 7.24
CA LEU A 67 21.40 -1.18 5.92
C LEU A 67 20.85 -0.34 4.77
N THR A 68 19.74 0.39 4.98
CA THR A 68 19.10 1.19 3.93
C THR A 68 19.30 2.69 4.22
N PRO A 69 19.86 3.48 3.30
CA PRO A 69 20.19 4.88 3.58
C PRO A 69 18.96 5.80 3.65
N TYR A 70 17.91 5.49 2.87
CA TYR A 70 16.67 6.26 2.76
C TYR A 70 15.60 5.41 2.07
N CYS A 71 14.65 4.85 2.80
CA CYS A 71 13.58 4.04 2.24
C CYS A 71 12.24 4.34 2.90
N ASP A 72 11.20 3.66 2.42
CA ASP A 72 9.87 3.72 3.02
C ASP A 72 9.74 2.57 4.04
N PHE A 73 9.34 2.87 5.27
CA PHE A 73 8.85 1.89 6.25
C PHE A 73 7.32 1.91 6.26
N VAL A 74 6.69 0.75 6.12
CA VAL A 74 5.23 0.61 6.09
C VAL A 74 4.78 -0.32 7.22
N PHE A 75 4.12 0.23 8.23
CA PHE A 75 3.53 -0.55 9.32
C PHE A 75 2.16 -1.09 8.90
N THR A 76 1.96 -2.41 9.04
CA THR A 76 0.78 -3.15 8.57
C THR A 76 0.58 -4.42 9.40
N GLY A 77 -0.21 -5.38 8.91
CA GLY A 77 -0.35 -6.72 9.46
C GLY A 77 -1.68 -6.89 10.17
N GLY A 78 -1.66 -6.97 11.50
CA GLY A 78 -2.83 -6.72 12.32
C GLY A 78 -3.32 -5.27 12.16
N GLU A 79 -3.71 -4.62 13.25
CA GLU A 79 -4.11 -3.21 13.21
C GLU A 79 -3.07 -2.37 13.95
N PRO A 80 -2.16 -1.66 13.25
CA PRO A 80 -1.05 -0.96 13.90
C PRO A 80 -1.46 -0.03 15.03
N LEU A 81 -2.60 0.66 14.91
CA LEU A 81 -3.08 1.59 15.94
C LEU A 81 -3.72 0.90 17.15
N ALA A 82 -3.96 -0.42 17.12
CA ALA A 82 -4.54 -1.15 18.25
C ALA A 82 -3.62 -1.22 19.48
N ASN A 83 -2.31 -1.03 19.32
CA ASN A 83 -1.37 -0.98 20.44
C ASN A 83 -0.34 0.15 20.26
N LEU A 84 -0.73 1.35 20.70
CA LEU A 84 0.08 2.57 20.58
C LEU A 84 1.44 2.48 21.29
N LYS A 85 1.55 1.71 22.38
CA LYS A 85 2.82 1.52 23.10
C LYS A 85 3.81 0.70 22.29
N SER A 86 3.37 -0.44 21.76
CA SER A 86 4.19 -1.29 20.89
C SER A 86 4.53 -0.58 19.58
N LEU A 87 3.56 0.14 18.99
CA LEU A 87 3.81 0.95 17.79
C LEU A 87 4.85 2.04 18.05
N GLN A 88 4.78 2.76 19.19
CA GLN A 88 5.83 3.72 19.55
C GLN A 88 7.20 3.07 19.62
N ALA A 89 7.33 1.93 20.31
CA ALA A 89 8.60 1.24 20.46
C ALA A 89 9.23 0.87 19.11
N MET A 90 8.41 0.49 18.12
CA MET A 90 8.86 0.22 16.75
C MET A 90 9.21 1.49 15.97
N LEU A 91 8.39 2.56 16.08
CA LEU A 91 8.67 3.85 15.44
C LEU A 91 9.99 4.46 15.92
N ASP A 92 10.30 4.30 17.21
CA ASP A 92 11.54 4.77 17.82
C ASP A 92 12.79 4.08 17.26
N GLN A 93 12.64 2.94 16.56
CA GLN A 93 13.75 2.23 15.90
C GLN A 93 14.03 2.69 14.48
N VAL A 94 13.09 3.41 13.85
CA VAL A 94 13.28 3.96 12.51
C VAL A 94 13.95 5.32 12.67
N SER A 95 14.97 5.63 11.87
CA SER A 95 15.64 6.93 11.86
C SER A 95 14.86 7.97 11.04
N ASP A 96 15.16 9.26 11.19
CA ASP A 96 14.41 10.35 10.53
C ASP A 96 14.76 10.54 9.04
N THR A 97 15.69 9.75 8.51
CA THR A 97 15.96 9.72 7.07
C THR A 97 14.78 9.06 6.35
N HIS A 98 14.13 8.06 6.93
CA HIS A 98 13.09 7.29 6.27
C HIS A 98 11.72 7.97 6.24
N LYS A 99 10.91 7.59 5.26
CA LYS A 99 9.47 7.89 5.27
C LYS A 99 8.73 6.78 5.99
N VAL A 100 7.74 7.15 6.80
CA VAL A 100 6.93 6.19 7.56
C VAL A 100 5.47 6.25 7.12
N TYR A 101 4.94 5.12 6.70
CA TYR A 101 3.53 4.94 6.37
C TYR A 101 2.89 3.95 7.34
N ILE A 102 1.62 4.17 7.66
CA ILE A 102 0.85 3.25 8.50
C ILE A 102 -0.40 2.86 7.74
N ASN A 103 -0.55 1.58 7.45
CA ASN A 103 -1.79 1.00 6.95
C ASN A 103 -2.70 0.71 8.14
N THR A 104 -3.85 1.34 8.19
CA THR A 104 -4.76 1.22 9.33
C THR A 104 -6.20 1.26 8.84
N THR A 105 -7.07 0.54 9.51
CA THR A 105 -8.53 0.73 9.41
C THR A 105 -9.01 1.92 10.23
N LEU A 106 -8.15 2.44 11.13
CA LEU A 106 -8.49 3.38 12.17
C LEU A 106 -9.71 2.86 12.95
N PRO A 107 -9.61 1.74 13.67
CA PRO A 107 -10.78 1.05 14.22
C PRO A 107 -11.42 1.86 15.34
N VAL A 108 -12.71 1.61 15.59
CA VAL A 108 -13.32 1.95 16.89
C VAL A 108 -12.78 0.95 17.91
N SER A 109 -11.99 1.43 18.86
CA SER A 109 -11.41 0.59 19.92
C SER A 109 -12.17 0.76 21.22
N ARG A 110 -12.39 -0.35 21.94
CA ARG A 110 -12.89 -0.32 23.34
C ARG A 110 -11.78 -0.06 24.34
N GLU A 111 -10.52 -0.24 23.93
CA GLU A 111 -9.35 -0.12 24.79
C GLU A 111 -8.67 1.25 24.68
N GLN A 112 -8.95 1.99 23.60
CA GLN A 112 -8.35 3.30 23.31
C GLN A 112 -9.42 4.26 22.83
N SER A 113 -9.45 5.46 23.40
CA SER A 113 -10.31 6.56 22.96
C SER A 113 -9.80 7.21 21.67
N GLU A 114 -10.69 7.89 20.95
CA GLU A 114 -10.35 8.71 19.79
C GLU A 114 -9.28 9.77 20.14
N GLU A 115 -9.41 10.41 21.31
CA GLU A 115 -8.48 11.41 21.81
C GLU A 115 -7.07 10.85 22.03
N GLU A 116 -6.94 9.62 22.53
CA GLU A 116 -5.63 8.97 22.71
C GLU A 116 -4.95 8.69 21.37
N VAL A 117 -5.70 8.21 20.38
CA VAL A 117 -5.17 7.98 19.02
C VAL A 117 -4.75 9.31 18.38
N LEU A 118 -5.57 10.35 18.46
CA LEU A 118 -5.23 11.68 17.93
C LEU A 118 -4.01 12.28 18.64
N ALA A 119 -3.90 12.14 19.96
CA ALA A 119 -2.74 12.61 20.71
C ALA A 119 -1.46 11.87 20.30
N PHE A 120 -1.53 10.55 20.10
CA PHE A 120 -0.42 9.75 19.61
C PHE A 120 0.03 10.18 18.21
N LEU A 121 -0.92 10.33 17.28
CA LEU A 121 -0.63 10.77 15.91
C LEU A 121 -0.04 12.18 15.89
N LYS A 122 -0.55 13.08 16.74
CA LYS A 122 -0.04 14.45 16.87
C LYS A 122 1.40 14.47 17.39
N LYS A 123 1.69 13.67 18.42
CA LYS A 123 3.05 13.51 18.95
C LYS A 123 4.04 13.04 17.87
N ASN A 124 3.60 12.14 17.00
CA ASN A 124 4.43 11.51 15.97
C ASN A 124 4.30 12.15 14.58
N ALA A 125 3.69 13.34 14.46
CA ALA A 125 3.37 13.93 13.15
C ALA A 125 4.60 14.30 12.30
N GLY A 126 5.74 14.59 12.95
CA GLY A 126 7.01 14.80 12.23
C GLY A 126 7.63 13.50 11.69
N LYS A 127 7.24 12.35 12.24
CA LYS A 127 7.75 11.03 11.86
C LYS A 127 6.89 10.35 10.81
N ILE A 128 5.57 10.42 10.97
CA ILE A 128 4.59 9.76 10.13
C ILE A 128 4.39 10.57 8.85
N THR A 129 4.78 10.01 7.72
CA THR A 129 4.62 10.62 6.40
C THR A 129 3.17 10.59 5.93
N CYS A 130 2.48 9.45 6.07
CA CYS A 130 1.08 9.32 5.66
C CYS A 130 0.39 8.11 6.30
N LEU A 131 -0.89 8.26 6.66
CA LEU A 131 -1.79 7.17 7.01
C LEU A 131 -2.52 6.66 5.76
N ASN A 132 -2.50 5.35 5.54
CA ASN A 132 -3.29 4.69 4.51
C ASN A 132 -4.51 4.07 5.18
N ILE A 133 -5.63 4.78 5.12
CA ILE A 133 -6.83 4.45 5.87
C ILE A 133 -7.73 3.56 5.02
N SER A 134 -7.87 2.30 5.43
CA SER A 134 -8.72 1.34 4.74
C SER A 134 -10.19 1.69 4.91
N ARG A 135 -10.90 1.83 3.79
CA ARG A 135 -12.35 2.03 3.69
C ARG A 135 -12.89 1.21 2.53
N HIS A 136 -14.09 0.68 2.67
CA HIS A 136 -14.68 -0.20 1.67
C HIS A 136 -16.03 0.33 1.21
N MET A 137 -16.38 0.12 -0.06
CA MET A 137 -17.70 0.50 -0.59
C MET A 137 -18.83 -0.32 0.02
N GLN A 138 -18.52 -1.51 0.53
CA GLN A 138 -19.44 -2.33 1.30
C GLN A 138 -18.99 -2.31 2.76
N HIS A 139 -19.92 -2.04 3.67
CA HIS A 139 -19.63 -2.01 5.10
C HIS A 139 -19.52 -3.43 5.65
N TYR A 140 -18.29 -3.92 5.75
CA TYR A 140 -18.00 -5.25 6.32
C TYR A 140 -17.61 -5.20 7.80
N VAL A 141 -17.15 -4.05 8.28
CA VAL A 141 -16.67 -3.82 9.65
C VAL A 141 -17.10 -2.44 10.13
N GLU A 142 -17.11 -2.24 11.45
CA GLU A 142 -17.34 -0.93 12.06
C GLU A 142 -16.14 -0.02 11.79
N GLU A 143 -16.35 1.01 10.96
CA GLU A 143 -15.34 2.02 10.64
C GLU A 143 -15.40 3.14 11.69
N SER A 144 -14.25 3.76 12.00
CA SER A 144 -14.27 5.04 12.72
C SER A 144 -15.07 6.09 11.96
N ASN A 145 -15.75 6.94 12.72
CA ASN A 145 -16.54 8.05 12.21
C ASN A 145 -15.70 8.97 11.30
N ASP A 146 -16.26 9.38 10.17
CA ASP A 146 -15.56 10.20 9.19
C ASP A 146 -15.15 11.57 9.74
N GLN A 147 -15.85 12.09 10.76
CA GLN A 147 -15.47 13.36 11.41
C GLN A 147 -14.09 13.28 12.09
N MET A 148 -13.65 12.08 12.50
CA MET A 148 -12.30 11.87 13.02
C MET A 148 -11.24 12.13 11.94
N LEU A 149 -11.53 11.78 10.69
CA LEU A 149 -10.61 11.98 9.57
C LEU A 149 -10.25 13.46 9.38
N ALA A 150 -11.24 14.34 9.52
CA ALA A 150 -11.05 15.79 9.45
C ALA A 150 -10.19 16.37 10.59
N ARG A 151 -9.99 15.60 11.68
CA ARG A 151 -9.17 15.98 12.84
C ARG A 151 -7.76 15.40 12.81
N LEU A 152 -7.42 14.56 11.83
CA LEU A 152 -6.14 13.88 11.79
C LEU A 152 -4.99 14.89 11.69
N PRO A 153 -3.99 14.82 12.59
CA PRO A 153 -2.86 15.75 12.61
C PRO A 153 -1.77 15.40 11.59
N VAL A 154 -1.97 14.31 10.83
CA VAL A 154 -1.03 13.77 9.85
C VAL A 154 -1.73 13.62 8.51
N ARG A 155 -0.96 13.67 7.42
CA ARG A 155 -1.50 13.40 6.09
C ARG A 155 -2.09 12.00 6.05
N PHE A 156 -3.18 11.85 5.31
CA PHE A 156 -3.81 10.56 5.08
C PHE A 156 -4.27 10.42 3.64
N ARG A 157 -4.53 9.19 3.25
CA ARG A 157 -5.26 8.83 2.03
C ARG A 157 -6.21 7.69 2.33
N ILE A 158 -7.28 7.61 1.58
CA ILE A 158 -8.20 6.49 1.66
C ILE A 158 -7.66 5.35 0.80
N ASN A 159 -7.72 4.13 1.29
CA ASN A 159 -7.32 2.93 0.57
C ASN A 159 -8.52 1.99 0.44
N CYS A 160 -8.94 1.67 -0.78
CA CYS A 160 -10.12 0.85 -1.05
C CYS A 160 -9.78 -0.25 -2.04
N VAL A 161 -9.92 -1.51 -1.63
CA VAL A 161 -9.80 -2.66 -2.55
C VAL A 161 -11.12 -2.84 -3.30
N LEU A 162 -11.04 -2.89 -4.63
CA LEU A 162 -12.16 -3.17 -5.52
C LEU A 162 -12.12 -4.65 -5.93
N TYR A 163 -12.92 -5.48 -5.25
CA TYR A 163 -13.07 -6.90 -5.60
C TYR A 163 -13.94 -7.09 -6.84
N LYS A 164 -13.86 -8.26 -7.50
CA LYS A 164 -14.56 -8.58 -8.77
C LYS A 164 -16.04 -8.19 -8.87
N LYS A 165 -16.76 -8.14 -7.73
CA LYS A 165 -18.18 -7.75 -7.64
C LYS A 165 -18.38 -6.52 -6.74
N TYR A 166 -17.51 -5.52 -6.86
CA TYR A 166 -17.70 -4.25 -6.17
C TYR A 166 -18.97 -3.54 -6.68
N PRO A 167 -19.69 -2.80 -5.82
CA PRO A 167 -20.92 -2.15 -6.20
C PRO A 167 -20.60 -0.87 -6.98
N LYS A 168 -20.51 -0.96 -8.31
CA LYS A 168 -20.09 0.15 -9.18
C LYS A 168 -20.93 1.43 -9.01
N ASP A 169 -22.20 1.27 -8.69
CA ASP A 169 -23.16 2.35 -8.40
C ASP A 169 -22.77 3.15 -7.16
N GLN A 170 -21.94 2.58 -6.28
CA GLN A 170 -21.42 3.24 -5.08
C GLN A 170 -20.12 4.01 -5.31
N LEU A 171 -19.52 4.00 -6.52
CA LEU A 171 -18.31 4.76 -6.81
C LEU A 171 -18.48 6.26 -6.48
N ILE A 172 -19.52 6.89 -7.03
CA ILE A 172 -19.81 8.31 -6.81
C ILE A 172 -20.16 8.58 -5.33
N PRO A 173 -21.11 7.86 -4.70
CA PRO A 173 -21.37 8.01 -3.26
C PRO A 173 -20.12 7.91 -2.39
N PHE A 174 -19.23 6.95 -2.68
CA PHE A 174 -17.98 6.74 -1.95
C PHE A 174 -17.01 7.91 -2.13
N MET A 175 -16.82 8.39 -3.36
CA MET A 175 -15.97 9.56 -3.63
C MET A 175 -16.53 10.83 -2.96
N GLU A 176 -17.84 11.07 -3.06
CA GLU A 176 -18.49 12.22 -2.41
C GLU A 176 -18.39 12.17 -0.88
N ARG A 177 -18.46 10.99 -0.26
CA ARG A 177 -18.27 10.80 1.19
C ARG A 177 -16.91 11.36 1.62
N PHE A 178 -15.83 10.97 0.95
CA PHE A 178 -14.47 11.37 1.33
C PHE A 178 -14.09 12.78 0.88
N ARG A 179 -14.67 13.26 -0.23
CA ARG A 179 -14.56 14.66 -0.66
C ARG A 179 -15.12 15.62 0.40
N LYS A 180 -16.26 15.29 1.01
CA LYS A 180 -16.89 16.10 2.08
C LYS A 180 -16.07 16.21 3.37
N VAL A 181 -15.21 15.25 3.64
CA VAL A 181 -14.24 15.32 4.76
C VAL A 181 -12.85 15.75 4.31
N HIS A 182 -12.74 16.29 3.08
CA HIS A 182 -11.52 16.80 2.50
C HIS A 182 -10.37 15.79 2.53
N ALA A 183 -10.68 14.52 2.26
CA ALA A 183 -9.64 13.52 2.05
C ALA A 183 -8.74 13.97 0.88
N PRO A 184 -7.40 13.96 1.04
CA PRO A 184 -6.51 14.40 -0.02
C PRO A 184 -6.59 13.53 -1.28
N SER A 185 -6.75 12.21 -1.10
CA SER A 185 -6.88 11.27 -2.22
C SER A 185 -7.52 9.95 -1.82
N ILE A 186 -8.02 9.23 -2.84
CA ILE A 186 -8.44 7.84 -2.75
C ILE A 186 -7.53 6.96 -3.62
N GLN A 187 -6.96 5.93 -3.02
CA GLN A 187 -6.28 4.85 -3.73
C GLN A 187 -7.22 3.64 -3.85
N PHE A 188 -7.73 3.42 -5.06
CA PHE A 188 -8.38 2.17 -5.42
C PHE A 188 -7.32 1.11 -5.71
N ARG A 189 -7.53 -0.11 -5.25
CA ARG A 189 -6.63 -1.24 -5.51
C ARG A 189 -7.37 -2.36 -6.18
N PHE A 190 -6.78 -2.86 -7.26
CA PHE A 190 -7.15 -4.16 -7.79
C PHE A 190 -6.80 -5.25 -6.79
N ASP A 191 -7.51 -6.37 -6.85
CA ASP A 191 -7.15 -7.56 -6.10
C ASP A 191 -5.80 -8.10 -6.59
N TYR A 192 -4.75 -7.88 -5.80
CA TYR A 192 -3.40 -8.28 -6.18
C TYR A 192 -3.26 -9.79 -6.33
N THR A 193 -4.13 -10.59 -5.71
CA THR A 193 -4.10 -12.07 -5.86
C THR A 193 -4.49 -12.51 -7.28
N GLU A 194 -5.14 -11.62 -8.03
CA GLU A 194 -5.56 -11.81 -9.40
C GLU A 194 -4.68 -11.02 -10.39
N THR A 195 -3.67 -10.29 -9.90
CA THR A 195 -2.76 -9.53 -10.78
C THR A 195 -1.68 -10.46 -11.34
N THR A 196 -1.49 -10.41 -12.64
CA THR A 196 -0.44 -11.14 -13.37
C THR A 196 0.39 -10.15 -14.19
N PRO A 197 1.60 -10.53 -14.64
CA PRO A 197 2.37 -9.69 -15.56
C PRO A 197 1.58 -9.26 -16.80
N GLU A 198 0.75 -10.15 -17.35
CA GLU A 198 -0.02 -9.94 -18.56
C GLU A 198 -1.14 -8.91 -18.35
N ASN A 199 -1.81 -8.94 -17.19
CA ASN A 199 -2.90 -8.01 -16.91
C ASN A 199 -2.46 -6.72 -16.21
N LEU A 200 -1.20 -6.62 -15.77
CA LEU A 200 -0.69 -5.51 -14.96
C LEU A 200 -0.95 -4.13 -15.61
N TYR A 201 -0.83 -4.05 -16.93
CA TYR A 201 -1.05 -2.85 -17.73
C TYR A 201 -2.19 -2.99 -18.76
N ASP A 202 -2.98 -4.07 -18.66
CA ASP A 202 -4.10 -4.29 -19.57
C ASP A 202 -5.20 -3.26 -19.31
N GLU A 203 -5.42 -2.37 -20.26
CA GLU A 203 -6.53 -1.41 -20.24
C GLU A 203 -7.80 -1.93 -20.93
N PRO A 204 -7.74 -2.57 -22.13
CA PRO A 204 -8.94 -2.92 -22.87
C PRO A 204 -9.91 -3.85 -22.13
N HIS A 205 -9.39 -4.77 -21.31
CA HIS A 205 -10.20 -5.75 -20.57
C HIS A 205 -10.34 -5.42 -19.08
N ASP A 206 -9.87 -4.26 -18.62
CA ASP A 206 -9.98 -3.86 -17.22
C ASP A 206 -11.33 -3.16 -16.95
N GLN A 207 -12.25 -3.91 -16.35
CA GLN A 207 -13.58 -3.41 -16.03
C GLN A 207 -13.54 -2.25 -15.03
N ILE A 208 -12.66 -2.30 -14.01
CA ILE A 208 -12.55 -1.24 -13.00
C ILE A 208 -12.07 0.06 -13.65
N LEU A 209 -11.09 -0.05 -14.54
CA LEU A 209 -10.59 1.09 -15.30
C LEU A 209 -11.70 1.72 -16.15
N ARG A 210 -12.50 0.91 -16.84
CA ARG A 210 -13.64 1.38 -17.65
C ARG A 210 -14.71 2.07 -16.81
N ASP A 211 -15.03 1.53 -15.64
CA ASP A 211 -16.02 2.11 -14.73
C ASP A 211 -15.52 3.44 -14.13
N LEU A 212 -14.24 3.53 -13.76
CA LEU A 212 -13.64 4.78 -13.26
C LEU A 212 -13.62 5.87 -14.34
N LYS A 213 -13.26 5.53 -15.59
CA LYS A 213 -13.29 6.46 -16.74
C LYS A 213 -14.70 7.01 -17.02
N GLN A 214 -15.77 6.36 -16.55
CA GLN A 214 -17.15 6.87 -16.71
C GLN A 214 -17.53 7.92 -15.66
N VAL A 215 -16.84 7.95 -14.51
CA VAL A 215 -17.22 8.80 -13.37
C VAL A 215 -16.17 9.82 -12.97
N ALA A 216 -14.93 9.68 -13.43
CA ALA A 216 -13.81 10.56 -13.12
C ALA A 216 -12.93 10.80 -14.36
N CYS A 217 -12.28 11.96 -14.40
CA CYS A 217 -11.42 12.37 -15.51
C CYS A 217 -10.09 11.64 -15.42
N TYR A 218 -9.65 10.99 -16.50
CA TYR A 218 -8.36 10.33 -16.52
C TYR A 218 -7.23 11.36 -16.70
N THR A 219 -6.12 11.18 -15.99
CA THR A 219 -5.01 12.16 -15.95
C THR A 219 -3.66 11.57 -16.33
N GLY A 220 -3.54 10.24 -16.37
CA GLY A 220 -2.34 9.57 -16.85
C GLY A 220 -2.07 8.24 -16.15
N LEU A 221 -0.93 7.65 -16.51
CA LEU A 221 -0.47 6.35 -16.04
C LEU A 221 0.98 6.45 -15.58
N ASP A 222 1.27 5.93 -14.40
CA ASP A 222 2.63 5.60 -13.99
C ASP A 222 2.82 4.09 -13.81
N GLY A 223 4.08 3.67 -13.82
CA GLY A 223 4.37 2.26 -13.67
C GLY A 223 5.85 1.91 -13.55
N CYS A 224 6.09 0.71 -13.04
CA CYS A 224 7.36 0.03 -12.96
C CYS A 224 7.19 -1.48 -13.24
N ARG A 225 8.26 -2.29 -13.08
CA ARG A 225 8.19 -3.74 -13.36
C ARG A 225 7.06 -4.47 -12.61
N MET A 226 6.73 -4.03 -11.39
CA MET A 226 5.84 -4.77 -10.49
C MET A 226 4.48 -4.13 -10.21
N ARG A 227 4.27 -2.87 -10.60
CA ARG A 227 3.04 -2.13 -10.29
C ARG A 227 2.78 -1.01 -11.28
N CYS A 228 1.52 -0.63 -11.39
CA CYS A 228 1.07 0.53 -12.14
C CYS A 228 0.09 1.37 -11.32
N GLY A 229 -0.15 2.61 -11.76
CA GLY A 229 -1.15 3.52 -11.19
C GLY A 229 -1.83 4.30 -12.31
N PHE A 230 -3.13 4.08 -12.49
CA PHE A 230 -3.99 4.91 -13.34
C PHE A 230 -4.52 6.08 -12.51
N HIS A 231 -4.21 7.30 -12.92
CA HIS A 231 -4.51 8.51 -12.17
C HIS A 231 -5.77 9.17 -12.70
N PHE A 232 -6.63 9.64 -11.80
CA PHE A 232 -7.86 10.34 -12.13
C PHE A 232 -8.09 11.55 -11.24
N ARG A 233 -8.98 12.41 -11.69
CA ARG A 233 -9.52 13.53 -10.93
C ARG A 233 -11.04 13.48 -10.93
N TYR A 234 -11.61 13.51 -9.74
CA TYR A 234 -13.04 13.66 -9.52
C TYR A 234 -13.29 14.95 -8.76
N LYS A 235 -13.66 16.03 -9.48
CA LYS A 235 -13.75 17.38 -8.91
C LYS A 235 -12.41 17.76 -8.25
N ASP A 236 -12.44 18.10 -6.97
CA ASP A 236 -11.28 18.43 -6.13
C ASP A 236 -10.55 17.21 -5.52
N LEU A 237 -10.99 15.98 -5.83
CA LEU A 237 -10.44 14.75 -5.27
C LEU A 237 -9.51 14.03 -6.25
N GLU A 238 -8.27 13.80 -5.84
CA GLU A 238 -7.32 12.94 -6.56
C GLU A 238 -7.65 11.46 -6.34
N LEU A 239 -7.65 10.67 -7.42
CA LEU A 239 -7.84 9.23 -7.35
C LEU A 239 -6.68 8.52 -8.04
N VAL A 240 -6.27 7.38 -7.49
CA VAL A 240 -5.34 6.50 -8.17
C VAL A 240 -5.84 5.06 -8.09
N TYR A 241 -5.95 4.41 -9.23
CA TYR A 241 -6.25 2.99 -9.32
C TYR A 241 -4.96 2.21 -9.57
N HIS A 242 -4.55 1.42 -8.56
CA HIS A 242 -3.31 0.67 -8.59
C HIS A 242 -3.53 -0.82 -8.83
N LYS A 243 -2.65 -1.38 -9.67
CA LYS A 243 -2.44 -2.83 -9.80
C LYS A 243 -1.03 -3.15 -9.38
N THR A 244 -0.83 -4.25 -8.67
CA THR A 244 0.46 -4.62 -8.09
C THR A 244 0.56 -6.13 -8.09
N LEU A 245 1.70 -6.65 -8.54
CA LEU A 245 1.94 -8.09 -8.55
C LEU A 245 1.87 -8.67 -7.13
N PRO A 246 1.46 -9.94 -6.97
CA PRO A 246 1.38 -10.62 -5.67
C PRO A 246 2.76 -11.01 -5.09
N TYR A 247 3.84 -10.45 -5.63
CA TYR A 247 5.22 -10.68 -5.26
C TYR A 247 6.01 -9.40 -5.51
N SER A 248 7.12 -9.29 -4.81
CA SER A 248 7.93 -8.07 -4.71
C SER A 248 9.40 -8.29 -5.09
N THR A 249 9.78 -9.54 -5.40
CA THR A 249 11.07 -9.85 -6.04
C THR A 249 10.88 -10.11 -7.54
N ILE A 250 11.58 -9.36 -8.37
CA ILE A 250 11.66 -9.58 -9.82
C ILE A 250 13.05 -10.15 -10.16
N VAL A 251 13.10 -11.29 -10.85
CA VAL A 251 14.37 -11.87 -11.29
C VAL A 251 14.63 -11.48 -12.75
N GLU A 252 15.70 -10.73 -12.96
CA GLU A 252 16.02 -10.15 -14.27
C GLU A 252 17.53 -10.19 -14.52
N LYS A 253 17.92 -10.42 -15.78
CA LYS A 253 19.31 -10.29 -16.22
C LYS A 253 19.62 -8.84 -16.51
N ASP A 254 20.56 -8.28 -15.76
CA ASP A 254 21.05 -6.92 -15.96
C ASP A 254 21.85 -6.83 -17.27
N PRO A 255 21.47 -5.95 -18.21
CA PRO A 255 22.18 -5.78 -19.47
C PRO A 255 23.56 -5.12 -19.31
N GLU A 256 23.81 -4.37 -18.23
CA GLU A 256 25.07 -3.63 -18.03
C GLU A 256 26.23 -4.56 -17.64
N ASP A 257 25.98 -5.54 -16.76
CA ASP A 257 27.01 -6.45 -16.26
C ASP A 257 26.74 -7.93 -16.59
N GLY A 258 25.61 -8.23 -17.24
CA GLY A 258 25.24 -9.57 -17.68
C GLY A 258 24.83 -10.52 -16.55
N LYS A 259 24.75 -10.07 -15.29
CA LYS A 259 24.37 -10.90 -14.15
C LYS A 259 22.86 -10.93 -13.98
N THR A 260 22.34 -12.06 -13.50
CA THR A 260 20.96 -12.16 -13.04
C THR A 260 20.87 -11.69 -11.59
N TYR A 261 19.92 -10.80 -11.30
CA TYR A 261 19.68 -10.27 -9.95
C TYR A 261 18.28 -10.63 -9.47
N ALA A 262 18.16 -10.78 -8.15
CA ALA A 262 16.89 -10.68 -7.44
C ALA A 262 16.64 -9.20 -7.11
N ILE A 263 15.78 -8.54 -7.87
CA ILE A 263 15.44 -7.13 -7.71
C ILE A 263 14.34 -7.00 -6.65
N LEU A 264 14.67 -6.44 -5.49
CA LEU A 264 13.77 -6.30 -4.35
C LEU A 264 13.03 -4.97 -4.38
N TYR A 265 11.70 -5.02 -4.36
CA TYR A 265 10.84 -3.84 -4.19
C TYR A 265 10.33 -3.67 -2.77
N ASP A 266 10.06 -4.80 -2.08
CA ASP A 266 9.67 -4.84 -0.67
C ASP A 266 10.55 -5.87 0.09
N ILE A 267 10.72 -5.62 1.38
CA ILE A 267 11.30 -6.51 2.39
C ILE A 267 10.26 -6.61 3.50
N LEU A 268 9.99 -7.82 3.99
CA LEU A 268 8.93 -8.05 4.98
C LEU A 268 9.54 -8.41 6.32
N ILE A 269 9.23 -7.65 7.37
CA ILE A 269 9.51 -8.03 8.76
C ILE A 269 8.24 -8.66 9.32
N LYS A 270 8.27 -9.98 9.53
CA LYS A 270 7.15 -10.76 10.07
C LYS A 270 6.99 -10.55 11.58
N GLN A 271 5.86 -10.99 12.11
CA GLN A 271 5.44 -10.77 13.51
C GLN A 271 6.37 -11.38 14.56
N ASN A 272 7.20 -12.36 14.16
CA ASN A 272 8.23 -12.98 14.99
C ASN A 272 9.64 -12.37 14.79
N GLY A 273 9.76 -11.30 13.99
CA GLY A 273 11.00 -10.64 13.64
C GLY A 273 11.74 -11.22 12.42
N ARG A 274 11.27 -12.33 11.82
CA ARG A 274 11.88 -12.89 10.60
C ARG A 274 11.83 -11.89 9.45
N ILE A 275 12.90 -11.79 8.68
CA ILE A 275 13.00 -10.92 7.52
C ILE A 275 12.88 -11.77 6.25
N ASP A 276 11.86 -11.50 5.45
CA ASP A 276 11.59 -12.19 4.18
C ASP A 276 11.83 -11.22 3.02
N SER A 277 12.39 -11.74 1.92
CA SER A 277 12.63 -10.96 0.70
C SER A 277 11.44 -10.97 -0.26
N ASP A 278 10.43 -11.79 0.00
CA ASP A 278 9.21 -11.83 -0.81
C ASP A 278 7.98 -12.34 -0.03
N TRP A 279 6.80 -12.12 -0.59
CA TRP A 279 5.48 -12.48 -0.05
C TRP A 279 5.17 -13.98 -0.08
N ASP A 280 6.03 -14.77 -0.71
CA ASP A 280 5.97 -16.24 -0.76
C ASP A 280 6.67 -16.93 0.41
N GLY A 281 7.28 -16.17 1.32
CA GLY A 281 8.00 -16.68 2.50
C GLY A 281 9.46 -17.02 2.29
N THR A 282 10.05 -16.59 1.17
CA THR A 282 11.49 -16.66 0.96
C THR A 282 12.19 -15.80 2.02
N VAL A 283 12.90 -16.47 2.93
CA VAL A 283 13.70 -15.81 3.97
C VAL A 283 14.85 -15.06 3.31
N MET A 284 15.07 -13.81 3.72
CA MET A 284 16.12 -12.97 3.15
C MET A 284 17.50 -13.33 3.71
N ASP A 285 18.50 -13.40 2.83
CA ASP A 285 19.90 -13.36 3.24
C ASP A 285 20.30 -11.90 3.50
N VAL A 286 20.28 -11.51 4.77
CA VAL A 286 20.54 -10.13 5.20
C VAL A 286 21.99 -9.71 4.94
N ASP A 287 22.94 -10.64 5.03
CA ASP A 287 24.36 -10.35 4.81
C ASP A 287 24.63 -10.14 3.32
N ALA A 288 24.00 -10.92 2.44
CA ALA A 288 24.02 -10.65 1.00
C ALA A 288 23.34 -9.32 0.66
N TYR A 289 22.24 -8.96 1.34
CA TYR A 289 21.55 -7.69 1.11
C TYR A 289 22.42 -6.47 1.48
N ALA A 290 23.29 -6.59 2.48
CA ALA A 290 24.26 -5.54 2.83
C ALA A 290 25.23 -5.19 1.68
N HIS A 291 25.33 -6.07 0.67
CA HIS A 291 26.13 -5.88 -0.54
C HIS A 291 25.27 -5.72 -1.80
N CYS A 292 23.98 -5.35 -1.66
CA CYS A 292 23.08 -5.20 -2.80
C CYS A 292 23.54 -4.11 -3.78
N LYS A 293 23.26 -4.32 -5.07
CA LYS A 293 23.46 -3.29 -6.11
C LYS A 293 22.28 -2.32 -6.07
N PHE A 294 22.55 -1.02 -6.18
CA PHE A 294 21.51 -0.01 -6.30
C PHE A 294 21.30 0.37 -7.77
N GLU A 295 20.04 0.56 -8.17
CA GLU A 295 19.65 1.13 -9.47
C GLU A 295 18.71 2.33 -9.29
N PRO A 296 18.53 3.23 -10.28
CA PRO A 296 17.51 4.26 -10.20
C PRO A 296 16.12 3.66 -10.00
N TYR A 297 15.23 4.37 -9.30
CA TYR A 297 13.86 3.87 -9.18
C TYR A 297 13.18 3.90 -10.56
N ASP A 298 12.66 2.75 -10.98
CA ASP A 298 12.08 2.53 -12.31
C ASP A 298 10.60 2.95 -12.42
N LEU A 299 9.98 3.38 -11.31
CA LEU A 299 8.65 3.99 -11.32
C LEU A 299 8.70 5.33 -12.07
N LYS A 300 7.97 5.40 -13.17
CA LYS A 300 7.92 6.58 -14.04
C LYS A 300 6.53 6.78 -14.61
N TRP A 301 6.24 8.01 -14.99
CA TRP A 301 5.07 8.32 -15.80
C TRP A 301 5.27 7.73 -17.19
N LEU A 302 4.31 6.91 -17.60
CA LEU A 302 4.21 6.31 -18.94
C LEU A 302 3.30 7.17 -19.83
N GLU A 303 2.30 7.80 -19.22
CA GLU A 303 1.36 8.70 -19.88
C GLU A 303 1.02 9.87 -18.95
N ARG A 304 0.89 11.08 -19.51
CA ARG A 304 0.33 12.24 -18.81
C ARG A 304 -0.62 12.98 -19.72
N VAL A 305 -1.85 13.18 -19.26
CA VAL A 305 -2.86 13.97 -19.98
C VAL A 305 -2.59 15.45 -19.70
N PRO A 306 -2.48 16.31 -20.74
CA PRO A 306 -2.35 17.76 -20.57
C PRO A 306 -3.50 18.37 -19.77
N ALA A 307 -3.20 19.29 -18.85
CA ALA A 307 -4.18 19.90 -17.94
C ALA A 307 -5.44 20.43 -18.66
N ARG A 308 -5.24 21.09 -19.80
CA ARG A 308 -6.35 21.60 -20.63
C ARG A 308 -7.32 20.51 -21.09
N GLN A 309 -6.81 19.33 -21.48
CA GLN A 309 -7.67 18.22 -21.88
C GLN A 309 -8.44 17.67 -20.67
N VAL A 310 -7.80 17.61 -19.50
CA VAL A 310 -8.50 17.19 -18.27
C VAL A 310 -9.61 18.18 -17.88
N GLU A 311 -9.40 19.49 -18.07
CA GLU A 311 -10.44 20.51 -17.85
C GLU A 311 -11.62 20.34 -18.81
N GLU A 312 -11.35 20.16 -20.10
CA GLU A 312 -12.38 19.93 -21.13
C GLU A 312 -13.20 18.64 -20.85
N GLU A 313 -12.54 17.55 -20.44
CA GLU A 313 -13.20 16.30 -20.05
C GLU A 313 -14.03 16.43 -18.77
N GLU A 314 -13.56 17.21 -17.80
CA GLU A 314 -14.27 17.45 -16.55
C GLU A 314 -15.56 18.25 -16.78
N GLU A 315 -15.50 19.29 -17.61
CA GLU A 315 -16.69 20.04 -18.01
C GLU A 315 -17.71 19.14 -18.72
N ALA A 316 -17.23 18.24 -19.60
CA ALA A 316 -18.10 17.28 -20.28
C ALA A 316 -18.75 16.28 -19.31
N LEU A 317 -18.01 15.77 -18.32
CA LEU A 317 -18.53 14.86 -17.29
C LEU A 317 -19.53 15.55 -16.35
N LEU A 318 -19.30 16.81 -15.99
CA LEU A 318 -20.22 17.59 -15.16
C LEU A 318 -21.49 18.01 -15.92
N GLY A 319 -21.38 18.21 -17.24
CA GLY A 319 -22.50 18.57 -18.12
C GLY A 319 -23.33 17.38 -18.60
N ALA A 320 -22.84 16.15 -18.45
CA ALA A 320 -23.59 14.94 -18.79
C ALA A 320 -24.75 14.74 -17.81
N GLU A 321 -25.99 14.68 -18.32
CA GLU A 321 -27.15 14.32 -17.49
C GLU A 321 -26.89 12.95 -16.82
N PRO A 322 -27.24 12.78 -15.53
CA PRO A 322 -27.04 11.51 -14.85
C PRO A 322 -27.76 10.41 -15.62
N CYS A 323 -27.01 9.39 -16.05
CA CYS A 323 -27.56 8.24 -16.76
C CYS A 323 -28.64 7.60 -15.88
N THR A 324 -29.90 7.88 -16.19
CA THR A 324 -31.05 7.22 -15.57
C THR A 324 -31.06 5.78 -16.07
N ALA A 325 -30.35 4.91 -15.36
CA ALA A 325 -30.48 3.48 -15.58
C ALA A 325 -31.91 3.06 -15.17
N VAL A 326 -32.68 2.62 -16.16
CA VAL A 326 -33.96 1.91 -16.00
C VAL A 326 -33.69 0.45 -15.67
#